data_AF-A0A6V8ENB9-F1
#
_entry.id   AF-A0A6V8ENB9-F1
#
_cell.length_a   1.000
_cell.length_b   1.000
_cell.length_c   1.000
_cell.angle_alpha   90.00
_cell.angle_beta   90.00
_cell.angle_gamma   90.00
#
_symmetry.space_group_name_H-M   'P 1'
#
loop_
_entity.id
_entity.type
_entity.pdbx_description
1 polymer ?
#
loop_
_entity_poly.entity_id
_entity_poly.type
_entity_poly.pdbx_seq_one_letter_code
_entity_poly.pdbx_strand_id
1 'polypeptide(L)' 'MEYKYEMRKLLQDINVADEHRSNLLGTIWAKGERQTSSDAKVFLEEKFNEGAINEEQKSRLEKVIDDYTIRR' A
#
# COMPACT_ATOMS: atom_id res chain seq x y z
N MET A 1 3.69 -0.24 -15.18
CA MET A 1 4.57 -1.32 -14.67
C MET A 1 5.57 -0.85 -13.60
N GLU A 2 5.91 0.44 -13.50
CA GLU A 2 6.86 0.99 -12.50
C GLU A 2 6.33 0.94 -11.05
N TYR A 3 5.06 1.29 -10.84
CA TYR A 3 4.42 1.34 -9.51
C TYR A 3 4.46 0.02 -8.72
N LYS A 4 4.34 -1.14 -9.38
CA LYS A 4 4.40 -2.44 -8.69
C LYS A 4 5.78 -2.69 -8.07
N TYR A 5 6.85 -2.24 -8.74
CA TYR A 5 8.21 -2.38 -8.24
C TYR A 5 8.51 -1.37 -7.14
N GLU A 6 8.05 -0.13 -7.28
CA GLU A 6 8.18 0.88 -6.22
C GLU A 6 7.44 0.45 -4.94
N MET A 7 6.21 -0.04 -5.07
CA MET A 7 5.41 -0.51 -3.95
C MET A 7 6.04 -1.73 -3.27
N ARG A 8 6.57 -2.68 -4.06
CA ARG A 8 7.28 -3.84 -3.51
C ARG A 8 8.53 -3.43 -2.73
N LYS A 9 9.29 -2.47 -3.26
CA LYS A 9 10.50 -1.95 -2.60
C LYS A 9 10.14 -1.20 -1.33
N LEU A 10 9.09 -0.40 -1.35
CA LEU A 10 8.60 0.31 -0.17
C LEU A 10 8.22 -0.66 0.95
N LEU A 11 7.45 -1.72 0.66
CA LEU A 11 7.06 -2.72 1.67
C LEU A 11 8.27 -3.38 2.36
N GLN A 12 9.39 -3.53 1.64
CA GLN A 12 10.65 -4.00 2.20
C GLN A 12 11.35 -2.93 3.05
N ASP A 13 11.39 -1.69 2.55
CA ASP A 13 12.02 -0.54 3.21
C ASP A 13 11.37 -0.21 4.57
N ILE A 14 10.05 -0.30 4.64
CA ILE A 14 9.29 -0.02 5.87
C ILE A 14 9.19 -1.24 6.80
N ASN A 15 9.91 -2.31 6.49
CA ASN A 15 9.98 -3.55 7.27
C ASN A 15 8.61 -4.18 7.58
N VAL A 16 7.69 -4.19 6.60
CA VAL A 16 6.43 -4.95 6.72
C VAL A 16 6.73 -6.43 6.82
N ALA A 17 6.02 -7.15 7.69
CA ALA A 17 6.16 -8.59 7.85
C ALA A 17 5.92 -9.34 6.52
N ASP A 18 6.77 -10.31 6.20
CA ASP A 18 6.78 -10.96 4.88
C ASP A 18 5.43 -11.63 4.55
N GLU A 19 4.75 -12.16 5.56
CA GLU A 19 3.40 -12.74 5.49
C GLU A 19 2.32 -11.75 5.00
N HIS A 20 2.50 -10.45 5.25
CA HIS A 20 1.54 -9.42 4.84
C HIS A 20 1.92 -8.77 3.51
N ARG A 21 3.18 -8.87 3.06
CA ARG A 21 3.68 -8.16 1.86
C ARG A 21 2.93 -8.55 0.59
N SER A 22 2.74 -9.84 0.36
CA SER A 22 2.05 -10.33 -0.85
C SER A 22 0.59 -9.91 -0.88
N ASN A 23 -0.08 -9.96 0.28
CA ASN A 23 -1.48 -9.54 0.42
C ASN A 23 -1.64 -8.02 0.22
N LEU A 24 -0.79 -7.22 0.87
CA LEU A 24 -0.77 -5.76 0.75
C LEU A 24 -0.47 -5.34 -0.69
N LEU A 25 0.58 -5.89 -1.30
CA LEU A 25 0.96 -5.57 -2.67
C LEU A 25 -0.15 -5.90 -3.67
N GLY A 26 -0.72 -7.11 -3.59
CA GLY A 26 -1.77 -7.55 -4.51
C GLY A 26 -3.04 -6.71 -4.40
N THR A 27 -3.47 -6.41 -3.18
CA THR A 27 -4.71 -5.67 -2.93
C THR A 27 -4.57 -4.19 -3.24
N ILE A 28 -3.47 -3.54 -2.84
CA ILE A 28 -3.21 -2.14 -3.15
C ILE A 28 -2.98 -1.95 -4.65
N TRP A 29 -2.32 -2.89 -5.33
CA TRP A 29 -2.19 -2.88 -6.77
C TRP A 29 -3.54 -3.01 -7.48
N ALA A 30 -4.35 -3.99 -7.10
CA ALA A 30 -5.67 -4.21 -7.71
C ALA A 30 -6.62 -3.03 -7.47
N LYS A 31 -6.62 -2.46 -6.25
CA LYS A 31 -7.43 -1.28 -5.89
C LYS A 31 -6.89 -0.03 -6.58
N GLY A 32 -5.58 0.21 -6.61
CA GLY A 32 -4.98 1.36 -7.29
C GLY A 32 -5.10 1.34 -8.82
N GLU A 33 -5.16 0.16 -9.45
CA GLU A 33 -5.44 0.04 -10.89
C GLU A 33 -6.93 0.24 -11.23
N ARG A 34 -7.84 -0.29 -10.41
CA ARG A 34 -9.29 -0.38 -10.74
C ARG A 34 -10.21 0.59 -10.01
N GLN A 35 -9.80 1.18 -8.88
CA GLN A 35 -10.65 1.98 -8.00
C GLN A 35 -9.90 3.21 -7.49
N THR A 36 -10.65 4.24 -7.11
CA THR A 36 -10.14 5.49 -6.55
C THR A 36 -9.18 5.24 -5.39
N SER A 37 -8.15 6.09 -5.26
CA SER A 37 -7.15 6.05 -4.19
C SER A 37 -7.72 5.87 -2.77
N SER A 38 -8.94 6.36 -2.54
CA SER A 38 -9.71 6.18 -1.32
C SER A 38 -9.87 4.70 -0.89
N ASP A 39 -10.10 3.78 -1.83
CA ASP A 39 -10.38 2.38 -1.51
C ASP A 39 -9.11 1.64 -1.03
N ALA A 40 -7.94 2.04 -1.55
CA ALA A 40 -6.65 1.56 -1.09
C ALA A 40 -6.31 2.13 0.30
N LYS A 41 -6.68 3.38 0.60
CA LYS A 41 -6.50 3.98 1.94
C LYS A 41 -7.38 3.31 2.99
N VAL A 42 -8.64 3.01 2.66
CA VAL A 42 -9.54 2.24 3.55
C VAL A 42 -8.93 0.88 3.89
N PHE A 43 -8.38 0.17 2.90
CA PHE A 43 -7.73 -1.12 3.15
C PHE A 43 -6.49 -1.01 4.05
N LEU A 44 -5.68 0.05 3.90
CA LEU A 44 -4.56 0.32 4.82
C LEU A 44 -5.04 0.57 6.24
N GLU A 45 -6.16 1.26 6.40
CA GLU A 45 -6.77 1.48 7.72
C GLU A 45 -7.28 0.20 8.37
N GLU A 46 -7.89 -0.70 7.60
CA GLU A 46 -8.25 -2.04 8.09
C GLU A 46 -7.00 -2.80 8.57
N LYS A 47 -5.93 -2.79 7.77
CA LYS A 47 -4.67 -3.48 8.12
C LYS A 47 -3.95 -2.86 9.32
N PHE A 48 -4.09 -1.56 9.51
CA PHE A 48 -3.60 -0.87 10.69
C PHE A 48 -4.40 -1.29 11.94
N ASN A 49 -5.74 -1.33 11.85
CA ASN A 49 -6.60 -1.76 12.95
C ASN A 49 -6.42 -3.25 13.31
N GLU A 50 -6.08 -4.10 12.33
CA GLU A 50 -5.71 -5.50 12.54
C GLU A 50 -4.33 -5.68 13.20
N GLY A 51 -3.50 -4.63 13.27
CA GLY A 51 -2.12 -4.71 13.77
C GLY A 51 -1.12 -5.30 12.77
N ALA A 52 -1.50 -5.45 11.50
CA ALA A 52 -0.63 -5.96 10.44
C ALA A 52 0.43 -4.92 10.00
N ILE A 53 0.10 -3.63 10.16
CA ILE A 53 1.01 -2.51 9.91
C ILE A 53 0.89 -1.44 11.02
N ASN A 54 1.95 -0.67 11.24
CA ASN A 54 1.97 0.45 12.18
C ASN A 54 1.67 1.80 11.47
N GLU A 55 1.56 2.87 12.27
CA GLU A 55 1.20 4.21 11.76
C GLU A 55 2.25 4.76 10.77
N GLU A 56 3.54 4.54 11.04
CA GLU A 56 4.61 4.97 10.14
C GLU A 56 4.53 4.23 8.78
N GLN A 57 4.28 2.93 8.83
CA GLN A 57 4.08 2.10 7.64
C GLN A 57 2.86 2.54 6.85
N LYS A 58 1.72 2.78 7.51
CA LYS A 58 0.49 3.31 6.89
C LYS A 58 0.77 4.63 6.17
N SER A 59 1.37 5.60 6.85
CA SER A 59 1.64 6.93 6.29
C SER A 59 2.53 6.89 5.05
N ARG A 60 3.57 6.04 5.05
CA ARG A 60 4.45 5.86 3.87
C ARG A 60 3.72 5.19 2.70
N LEU A 61 2.86 4.21 2.97
CA LEU A 61 2.07 3.53 1.95
C LEU A 61 1.03 4.48 1.33
N GLU A 62 0.38 5.32 2.14
CA GLU A 62 -0.56 6.34 1.66
C GLU A 62 0.09 7.35 0.71
N LYS A 63 1.31 7.82 1.03
CA LYS A 63 2.07 8.73 0.13
C LYS A 63 2.29 8.14 -1.26
N VAL A 64 2.64 6.86 -1.33
CA VAL A 64 2.88 6.18 -2.62
C VAL A 64 1.57 5.95 -3.39
N ILE A 65 0.47 5.71 -2.69
CA ILE A 65 -0.86 5.65 -3.31
C ILE A 65 -1.28 7.01 -3.87
N ASP A 66 -1.08 8.11 -3.14
CA ASP A 66 -1.37 9.47 -3.61
C ASP A 66 -0.50 9.84 -4.81
N ASP A 67 0.81 9.59 -4.75
CA ASP A 67 1.74 9.92 -5.83
C ASP A 67 1.42 9.14 -7.12
N TYR A 68 1.02 7.87 -7.00
CA TYR A 68 0.57 7.08 -8.13
C TYR A 68 -0.75 7.59 -8.75
N THR A 69 -1.65 8.10 -7.92
CA THR A 69 -2.94 8.62 -8.38
C THR A 69 -2.79 9.97 -9.08
N ILE A 70 -1.82 10.80 -8.68
CA ILE A 70 -1.51 12.08 -9.34
C ILE A 70 -0.81 11.88 -10.69
N ARG A 71 -0.01 10.81 -10.84
CA ARG A 71 0.71 10.49 -12.09
C ARG A 71 -0.16 9.79 -13.16
N ARG A 72 -1.44 9.55 -12.89
CA ARG A 72 -2.40 8.85 -13.77
C ARG A 72 -3.30 9.85 -14.49
#